data_AF-A0A9D7IDG3-F1
#
_entry.id   AF-A0A9D7IDG3-F1
#
_cell.length_a   1.000
_cell.length_b   1.000
_cell.length_c   1.000
_cell.angle_alpha   90.00
_cell.angle_beta   90.00
_cell.angle_gamma   90.00
#
_symmetry.space_group_name_H-M   'P 1'
#
loop_
_entity.id
_entity.type
_entity.pdbx_description
1 polymer ?
#
loop_
_entity_poly.entity_id
_entity_poly.type
_entity_poly.pdbx_seq_one_letter_code
_entity_poly.pdbx_strand_id
1 'polypeptide(L)'
;MPLTPPDHKCHRLHGHSYRIELAMRKAPPPRKVCEEIYRLLDFNCLNQIEGLHNPTAENLAVWMWDRLTLNRVDPKVVIVAETCESSCVFSGR
;
A
#
# COMPACT_ATOMS: atom_id res chain seq x y z
N MET A 1 -11.62 -7.29 1.75
CA MET A 1 -12.03 -5.99 2.32
C MET A 1 -13.17 -6.21 3.30
N PRO A 2 -12.91 -6.08 4.61
CA PRO A 2 -13.86 -6.45 5.66
C PRO A 2 -15.08 -5.53 5.76
N LEU A 3 -15.00 -4.30 5.22
CA LEU A 3 -16.09 -3.31 5.32
C LEU A 3 -17.07 -3.33 4.12
N THR A 4 -16.86 -4.18 3.11
CA THR A 4 -17.84 -4.33 2.02
C THR A 4 -19.04 -5.16 2.48
N PRO A 5 -20.22 -5.03 1.85
CA PRO A 5 -21.38 -5.87 2.15
C PRO A 5 -21.06 -7.37 2.15
N PRO A 6 -21.74 -8.22 2.96
CA PRO A 6 -21.40 -9.64 3.10
C PRO A 6 -21.45 -10.44 1.80
N ASP A 7 -22.30 -10.04 0.86
CA ASP A 7 -22.49 -10.64 -0.46
C ASP A 7 -21.49 -10.14 -1.52
N HIS A 8 -20.71 -9.10 -1.20
CA HIS A 8 -19.73 -8.54 -2.12
C HIS A 8 -18.52 -9.46 -2.27
N LYS A 9 -18.04 -9.66 -3.52
CA LYS A 9 -16.91 -10.56 -3.82
C LYS A 9 -15.65 -10.26 -2.99
N CYS A 10 -15.41 -8.97 -2.68
CA CYS A 10 -14.25 -8.55 -1.91
C CYS A 10 -14.43 -8.76 -0.40
N HIS A 11 -15.60 -9.14 0.12
CA HIS A 11 -15.81 -9.41 1.54
C HIS A 11 -15.08 -10.66 2.00
N ARG A 12 -15.02 -11.69 1.14
CA ARG A 12 -14.29 -12.94 1.40
C ARG A 12 -12.78 -12.70 1.47
N LEU A 13 -12.07 -13.56 2.20
CA LEU A 13 -10.60 -13.57 2.18
C LEU A 13 -10.12 -13.91 0.77
N HIS A 14 -9.25 -13.06 0.24
CA HIS A 14 -8.58 -13.20 -1.05
C HIS A 14 -7.28 -12.39 -1.02
N GLY A 15 -6.46 -12.53 -2.07
CA GLY A 15 -5.22 -11.78 -2.23
C GLY A 15 -5.01 -11.35 -3.67
N HIS A 16 -4.02 -10.49 -3.87
CA HIS A 16 -3.64 -9.94 -5.17
C HIS A 16 -2.12 -9.85 -5.28
N SER A 17 -1.62 -9.83 -6.52
CA SER A 17 -0.24 -9.45 -6.82
C SER A 17 -0.14 -7.93 -6.90
N TYR A 18 -0.05 -7.28 -5.73
CA TYR A 18 0.05 -5.83 -5.66
C TYR A 18 1.32 -5.32 -6.34
N ARG A 19 1.20 -4.23 -7.10
CA ARG A 19 2.33 -3.45 -7.60
C ARG A 19 2.32 -2.08 -6.95
N ILE A 20 3.44 -1.69 -6.35
CA ILE A 20 3.59 -0.36 -5.75
C ILE A 20 4.71 0.38 -6.48
N GLU A 21 4.40 1.58 -6.98
CA GLU A 21 5.35 2.46 -7.66
C GLU A 21 5.51 3.76 -6.88
N LEU A 22 6.74 4.22 -6.74
CA LEU A 22 7.09 5.40 -5.95
C LEU A 22 7.74 6.44 -6.86
N ALA A 23 7.15 7.63 -6.92
CA ALA A 23 7.81 8.81 -7.46
C ALA A 23 8.35 9.65 -6.32
N MET A 24 9.62 10.04 -6.38
CA MET A 24 10.32 10.74 -5.31
C MET A 24 10.53 12.22 -5.66
N ARG A 25 10.48 13.11 -4.66
CA ARG A 25 10.76 14.54 -4.90
C ARG A 25 12.25 14.82 -5.10
N LYS A 26 13.11 14.06 -4.43
CA LYS A 26 14.56 14.31 -4.37
C LYS A 26 15.35 13.07 -4.80
N ALA A 27 15.53 12.14 -3.88
CA ALA A 27 16.33 10.94 -4.06
C ALA A 27 15.47 9.68 -3.86
N PRO A 28 15.86 8.55 -4.45
CA PRO A 28 15.22 7.26 -4.14
C PRO A 28 15.34 6.94 -2.64
N PRO A 29 14.35 6.24 -2.06
CA PRO A 29 14.43 5.74 -0.70
C PRO A 29 15.67 4.86 -0.50
N PRO A 30 16.28 4.86 0.70
CA PRO A 30 17.32 3.90 1.04
C PRO A 30 16.81 2.46 0.85
N ARG A 31 17.63 1.61 0.23
CA ARG A 31 17.26 0.20 -0.03
C ARG A 31 16.75 -0.53 1.21
N LYS A 32 17.36 -0.30 2.36
CA LYS A 32 16.96 -0.90 3.64
C LYS A 32 15.52 -0.54 4.03
N VAL A 33 15.10 0.71 3.83
CA VAL A 33 13.72 1.17 4.11
C VAL A 33 12.73 0.44 3.20
N CYS A 34 13.05 0.33 1.91
CA CYS A 34 12.22 -0.42 0.97
C CYS A 34 12.10 -1.90 1.36
N GLU A 35 13.21 -2.55 1.72
CA GLU A 35 13.22 -3.95 2.13
C GLU A 35 12.42 -4.20 3.40
N GLU A 36 12.50 -3.30 4.38
CA GLU A 36 11.73 -3.38 5.63
C GLU A 36 10.23 -3.28 5.36
N ILE A 37 9.80 -2.28 4.56
CA ILE A 37 8.39 -2.14 4.20
C ILE A 37 7.92 -3.31 3.33
N TYR A 38 8.73 -3.74 2.37
CA TYR A 38 8.42 -4.86 1.49
C TYR A 38 8.15 -6.14 2.29
N ARG A 39 9.00 -6.47 3.26
CA ARG A 39 8.84 -7.68 4.11
C ARG A 39 7.58 -7.64 4.97
N LEU A 40 7.07 -6.46 5.33
CA LEU A 40 5.80 -6.33 6.05
C LEU A 40 4.61 -6.67 5.16
N LEU A 41 4.69 -6.39 3.86
CA LEU A 41 3.60 -6.57 2.91
C LEU A 41 3.64 -7.93 2.21
N ASP A 42 4.81 -8.36 1.78
CA ASP A 42 4.98 -9.57 0.96
C ASP A 42 4.64 -10.82 1.78
N PHE A 43 3.87 -11.74 1.18
CA PHE A 43 3.35 -12.97 1.81
C PHE A 43 2.64 -12.78 3.15
N ASN A 44 2.17 -11.58 3.49
CA ASN A 44 1.45 -11.31 4.74
C ASN A 44 -0.03 -10.99 4.52
N CYS A 45 -0.85 -11.22 5.54
CA CYS A 45 -2.24 -10.79 5.52
C CYS A 45 -2.31 -9.30 5.88
N LEU A 46 -2.63 -8.45 4.89
CA LEU A 46 -2.64 -6.98 5.07
C LEU A 46 -3.54 -6.52 6.22
N ASN A 47 -4.66 -7.22 6.46
CA ASN A 47 -5.59 -6.92 7.55
C ASN A 47 -4.95 -7.02 8.95
N GLN A 48 -3.84 -7.76 9.09
CA GLN A 48 -3.13 -7.95 10.36
C GLN A 48 -2.02 -6.91 10.57
N ILE A 49 -1.73 -6.09 9.56
CA ILE A 49 -0.72 -5.04 9.63
C ILE A 49 -1.34 -3.81 10.30
N GLU A 50 -0.64 -3.27 11.30
CA GLU A 50 -1.05 -2.05 11.99
C GLU A 50 -1.23 -0.88 10.99
N GLY A 51 -2.43 -0.28 11.00
CA GLY A 51 -2.85 0.77 10.07
C GLY A 51 -3.49 0.26 8.76
N LEU A 52 -3.60 -1.05 8.54
CA LEU A 52 -4.17 -1.66 7.32
C LEU A 52 -5.33 -2.61 7.60
N HIS A 53 -6.09 -2.41 8.68
CA HIS A 53 -7.25 -3.26 9.01
C HIS A 53 -8.29 -3.32 7.87
N ASN A 54 -8.39 -2.28 7.03
CA ASN A 54 -9.20 -2.23 5.82
C ASN A 54 -8.30 -1.93 4.59
N PRO A 55 -7.62 -2.95 4.01
CA PRO A 55 -6.55 -2.76 3.05
C PRO A 55 -7.11 -2.57 1.63
N THR A 56 -7.69 -1.40 1.37
CA THR A 56 -8.00 -0.96 0.01
C THR A 56 -6.75 -0.39 -0.67
N ALA A 57 -6.72 -0.31 -2.01
CA ALA A 57 -5.64 0.35 -2.73
C ALA A 57 -5.39 1.78 -2.22
N GLU A 58 -6.44 2.53 -1.88
CA GLU A 58 -6.37 3.88 -1.31
C GLU A 58 -5.71 3.87 0.07
N ASN A 59 -6.21 3.03 0.99
CA ASN A 59 -5.65 2.94 2.34
C ASN A 59 -4.21 2.42 2.33
N LEU A 60 -3.88 1.50 1.41
CA LEU A 60 -2.52 1.02 1.21
C LEU A 60 -1.59 2.12 0.66
N ALA A 61 -2.09 2.98 -0.24
CA ALA A 61 -1.32 4.11 -0.76
C ALA A 61 -1.01 5.14 0.33
N VAL A 62 -1.99 5.46 1.17
CA VAL A 62 -1.82 6.35 2.34
C VAL A 62 -0.86 5.73 3.35
N TRP A 63 -1.06 4.45 3.71
CA TRP A 63 -0.17 3.76 4.65
C TRP A 63 1.28 3.72 4.17
N MET A 64 1.50 3.45 2.88
CA MET A 64 2.83 3.47 2.28
C MET A 64 3.44 4.87 2.34
N TRP A 65 2.66 5.92 2.05
CA TRP A 65 3.10 7.30 2.18
C TRP A 65 3.56 7.63 3.62
N ASP A 66 2.77 7.24 4.62
CA ASP A 66 3.08 7.48 6.03
C ASP A 66 4.34 6.74 6.46
N ARG A 67 4.49 5.47 6.06
CA ARG A 67 5.70 4.66 6.36
C ARG A 67 6.96 5.25 5.74
N LEU A 68 6.88 5.76 4.51
CA LEU A 68 8.00 6.47 3.88
C LEU A 68 8.32 7.76 4.64
N THR A 69 7.31 8.56 4.95
CA THR A 69 7.48 9.84 5.67
C THR A 69 8.10 9.64 7.05
N LEU A 70 7.66 8.62 7.81
CA LEU A 70 8.24 8.24 9.11
C LEU A 70 9.73 7.86 9.01
N ASN A 71 10.15 7.27 7.89
CA ASN A 71 11.55 6.94 7.59
C ASN A 71 12.33 8.12 6.98
N ARG A 72 11.81 9.35 7.07
CA ARG A 72 12.41 10.58 6.52
C ARG A 72 12.60 10.52 5.00
N VAL A 73 11.76 9.76 4.32
CA VAL A 73 11.68 9.69 2.87
C VAL A 73 10.57 10.63 2.40
N ASP A 74 10.84 11.42 1.35
CA ASP A 74 9.93 12.47 0.83
C ASP A 74 9.28 12.02 -0.51
N PRO A 75 8.19 11.23 -0.47
CA PRO A 75 7.48 10.81 -1.66
C PRO A 75 6.79 11.99 -2.34
N LYS A 76 6.77 11.95 -3.66
CA LYS A 76 5.95 12.85 -4.50
C LYS A 76 4.60 12.21 -4.79
N VAL A 77 4.62 10.93 -5.15
CA VAL A 77 3.44 10.13 -5.52
C VAL A 77 3.67 8.68 -5.11
N VAL A 78 2.63 8.04 -4.58
CA VAL A 78 2.55 6.59 -4.34
C VAL A 78 1.44 6.04 -5.24
N ILE A 79 1.75 5.04 -6.05
CA ILE A 79 0.78 4.36 -6.90
C ILE A 79 0.67 2.92 -6.41
N VAL A 80 -0.56 2.45 -6.19
CA VAL A 80 -0.86 1.08 -5.76
C VAL A 80 -1.80 0.45 -6.77
N ALA A 81 -1.38 -0.62 -7.43
CA ALA A 81 -2.22 -1.41 -8.32
C ALA A 81 -2.57 -2.75 -7.67
N GLU A 82 -3.86 -3.04 -7.54
CA GLU A 82 -4.39 -4.34 -7.10
C GLU A 82 -4.34 -5.36 -8.24
N THR A 83 -4.65 -4.91 -9.46
CA THR A 83 -4.64 -5.71 -10.68
C THR A 83 -4.05 -4.91 -11.82
N CYS A 84 -3.90 -5.51 -13.01
CA CYS A 84 -3.43 -4.79 -14.21
C CYS A 84 -4.35 -3.63 -14.64
N GLU A 85 -5.62 -3.65 -14.21
CA GLU A 85 -6.67 -2.73 -14.67
C GLU A 85 -7.16 -1.79 -13.56
N SER A 86 -6.71 -1.98 -12.31
CA SER A 86 -7.17 -1.21 -11.16
C SER A 86 -5.98 -0.70 -10.35
N SER A 87 -5.88 0.63 -10.26
CA SER A 87 -4.86 1.31 -9.47
C SER A 87 -5.40 2.55 -8.76
N CYS A 88 -4.75 2.88 -7.66
CA CYS A 88 -4.92 4.11 -6.90
C CYS A 88 -3.63 4.93 -6.98
N VAL A 89 -3.77 6.26 -7.03
CA VAL A 89 -2.67 7.22 -7.02
C VAL A 89 -2.88 8.16 -5.85
N PHE A 90 -1.90 8.26 -4.95
CA PHE A 90 -1.90 9.18 -3.82
C PHE A 90 -0.74 10.17 -3.93
N SER A 91 -1.01 11.45 -3.70
CA SER A 91 -0.05 12.55 -3.86
C SER A 91 0.09 13.46 -2.63
N GLY A 92 -0.33 12.97 -1.45
CA GLY A 92 -0.33 13.71 -0.19
C GLY A 92 -1.58 14.56 0.06
N ARG A 93 -2.62 14.38 -0.75
CA ARG A 93 -3.96 14.99 -0.63
C ARG A 93 -4.99 14.09 -1.29
#